data_AF-A0A6B3GWW0-F1
#
_entry.id   AF-A0A6B3GWW0-F1
#
_cell.length_a   1.000
_cell.length_b   1.000
_cell.length_c   1.000
_cell.angle_alpha   90.00
_cell.angle_beta   90.00
_cell.angle_gamma   90.00
#
_symmetry.space_group_name_H-M   'P 1'
#
loop_
_entity.id
_entity.type
_entity.pdbx_description
1 polymer ?
#
loop_
_entity_poly.entity_id
_entity_poly.type
_entity_poly.pdbx_seq_one_letter_code
_entity_poly.pdbx_strand_id
1 'polypeptide(L)'
;VWFSAIYILLFVSLIGCIVPRTGQFVGQLRSRPPGAPKRLTRLPAYTTWRTEADPEEVRATALRLLRGRRFRGHEVGDAVAAEKGYLREAGNLVFHIALIVMLIAFASGQLFKSEGGKLVVEGDGFSNTLTQYDDFKSGSLYDSDSLAPFSFVLDDFVGTYEKSGPQRGTPRTFEARVTYAEGAEGTERKGVIKVNEPLVVDGT
;
A
#
# COMPACT_ATOMS: atom_id res chain seq x y z
N VAL A 1 0.54 1.83 -23.47
CA VAL A 1 0.90 3.26 -23.26
C VAL A 1 -0.25 4.12 -22.74
N TRP A 2 -1.47 4.05 -23.30
CA TRP A 2 -2.59 4.90 -22.82
C TRP A 2 -2.96 4.61 -21.35
N PHE A 3 -3.00 3.33 -20.96
CA PHE A 3 -3.38 2.94 -19.60
C PHE A 3 -2.43 3.53 -18.55
N SER A 4 -1.12 3.48 -18.84
CA SER A 4 -0.07 4.09 -18.02
C SER A 4 -0.24 5.61 -17.91
N ALA A 5 -0.61 6.30 -19.00
CA ALA A 5 -0.83 7.74 -18.99
C ALA A 5 -2.02 8.15 -18.10
N ILE A 6 -3.15 7.43 -18.19
CA ILE A 6 -4.33 7.67 -17.34
C ILE A 6 -3.98 7.39 -15.88
N TYR A 7 -3.28 6.30 -15.60
CA TYR A 7 -2.82 5.96 -14.25
C TYR A 7 -1.96 7.07 -13.64
N ILE A 8 -0.96 7.56 -14.39
CA ILE A 8 -0.07 8.64 -13.93
C ILE A 8 -0.86 9.94 -13.69
N LEU A 9 -1.76 10.31 -14.60
CA LEU A 9 -2.61 11.51 -14.44
C LEU A 9 -3.49 11.44 -13.20
N LEU A 10 -4.15 10.31 -12.97
CA LEU A 10 -4.96 10.08 -11.77
C LEU A 10 -4.11 10.12 -10.50
N PHE A 11 -2.92 9.53 -10.54
CA PHE A 11 -1.99 9.50 -9.41
C PHE A 11 -1.50 10.90 -9.04
N VAL A 12 -1.07 11.69 -10.03
CA VAL A 12 -0.64 13.08 -9.82
C VAL A 12 -1.80 13.93 -9.30
N SER A 13 -3.02 13.74 -9.83
CA SER A 13 -4.21 14.42 -9.35
C SER A 13 -4.52 14.10 -7.89
N LEU A 14 -4.45 12.82 -7.51
CA LEU A 14 -4.66 12.36 -6.14
C LEU A 14 -3.65 12.98 -5.17
N ILE A 15 -2.36 12.94 -5.52
CA ILE A 15 -1.27 13.55 -4.74
C ILE A 15 -1.52 15.05 -4.60
N GLY A 16 -1.81 15.73 -5.71
CA GLY A 16 -2.06 17.18 -5.74
C GLY A 16 -3.24 17.61 -4.87
N CYS A 17 -4.23 16.74 -4.66
CA CYS A 17 -5.35 16.98 -3.75
C CYS A 17 -4.97 16.74 -2.28
N ILE A 18 -4.33 15.62 -1.96
CA ILE A 18 -4.18 15.18 -0.58
C ILE A 18 -3.02 15.84 0.16
N VAL A 19 -1.93 16.16 -0.52
CA VAL A 19 -0.76 16.82 0.09
C VAL A 19 -1.13 18.16 0.72
N PRO A 20 -1.78 19.12 0.01
CA PRO A 20 -2.17 20.38 0.62
C PRO A 20 -3.22 20.19 1.72
N ARG A 21 -4.16 19.26 1.56
CA ARG A 21 -5.15 18.91 2.59
C ARG A 21 -4.50 18.38 3.86
N THR A 22 -3.46 17.56 3.72
CA THR A 22 -2.66 17.04 4.84
C THR A 22 -2.00 18.18 5.59
N GLY A 23 -1.38 19.11 4.87
CA GLY A 23 -0.76 20.30 5.45
C GLY A 23 -1.77 21.16 6.22
N GLN A 24 -2.94 21.42 5.63
CA GLN A 24 -4.03 22.17 6.28
C GLN A 24 -4.53 21.48 7.54
N PHE A 25 -4.73 20.16 7.50
CA PHE A 25 -5.18 19.38 8.65
C PHE A 25 -4.15 19.38 9.79
N VAL A 26 -2.86 19.23 9.47
CA VAL A 26 -1.78 19.36 10.46
C VAL A 26 -1.77 20.77 11.07
N GLY A 27 -2.02 21.80 10.25
CA GLY A 27 -2.20 23.17 10.73
C GLY A 27 -3.37 23.31 11.72
N GLN A 28 -4.54 22.76 11.39
CA GLN A 28 -5.71 22.75 12.27
C GLN A 28 -5.46 21.99 13.57
N LEU A 29 -4.83 20.81 13.49
CA LEU A 29 -4.51 20.00 14.65
C LEU A 29 -3.51 20.72 15.58
N ARG A 30 -2.58 21.50 15.03
CA ARG A 30 -1.63 22.32 15.81
C ARG A 30 -2.23 23.63 16.31
N SER A 31 -3.28 24.12 15.67
CA SER A 31 -3.95 25.35 16.08
C SER A 31 -4.67 25.20 17.43
N ARG A 32 -4.87 26.33 18.11
CA ARG A 32 -5.71 26.40 19.32
C ARG A 32 -7.18 26.46 18.90
N PRO A 33 -8.10 25.96 19.75
CA PRO A 33 -9.53 26.13 19.51
C PRO A 33 -9.86 27.61 19.25
N PRO A 34 -10.73 27.94 18.27
CA PRO A 34 -11.11 29.32 18.03
C PRO A 34 -11.83 29.90 19.26
N GLY A 35 -11.58 31.18 19.55
CA GLY A 35 -12.23 31.88 20.65
C GLY A 35 -13.75 31.94 20.50
N ALA A 36 -14.46 32.10 21.62
CA ALA A 36 -15.91 32.22 21.62
C ALA A 36 -16.38 33.47 20.83
N PRO A 37 -17.46 33.37 20.05
CA PRO A 37 -18.00 34.53 19.33
C PRO A 37 -18.59 35.54 20.32
N LYS A 38 -18.45 36.84 20.03
CA LYS A 38 -18.97 37.94 20.87
C LYS A 38 -20.48 37.86 21.16
N ARG A 39 -21.25 37.16 20.32
CA ARG A 39 -22.70 36.98 20.46
C ARG A 39 -23.06 35.49 20.43
N LEU A 40 -23.01 34.85 21.60
CA LEU A 40 -23.36 33.43 21.76
C LEU A 40 -24.82 33.13 21.38
N THR A 41 -25.72 34.11 21.50
CA THR A 41 -27.14 34.00 21.15
C THR A 41 -27.41 33.75 19.66
N ARG A 42 -26.41 33.93 18.78
CA ARG A 42 -26.52 33.61 17.35
C ARG A 42 -26.20 32.15 17.03
N LEU A 43 -25.73 31.37 18.02
CA LEU A 43 -25.42 29.97 17.82
C LEU A 43 -26.72 29.14 17.86
N PRO A 44 -26.90 28.16 16.95
CA PRO A 44 -28.07 27.29 16.93
C PRO A 44 -28.29 26.51 18.24
N ALA A 45 -27.19 26.17 18.92
CA ALA A 45 -27.20 25.55 20.23
C ALA A 45 -26.66 26.55 21.27
N TYR A 46 -27.57 27.24 21.94
CA TYR A 46 -27.28 28.21 23.00
C TYR A 46 -28.19 27.97 24.20
N THR A 47 -27.63 28.08 25.40
CA THR A 47 -28.35 27.87 26.66
C THR A 47 -27.65 28.67 27.76
N THR A 48 -28.41 29.11 28.77
CA THR A 48 -27.92 29.95 29.86
C THR A 48 -28.39 29.43 31.20
N TRP A 49 -27.55 29.63 32.21
CA TRP A 49 -27.87 29.37 33.60
C TRP A 49 -27.33 30.51 34.47
N ARG A 50 -27.90 30.68 35.66
CA ARG A 50 -27.40 31.60 36.69
C ARG A 50 -26.77 30.79 37.81
N THR A 51 -25.72 31.33 38.40
CA THR A 51 -24.98 30.74 39.52
C THR A 51 -24.49 31.84 40.44
N GLU A 52 -24.31 31.53 41.71
CA GLU A 52 -23.69 32.41 42.72
C GLU A 52 -22.16 32.28 42.75
N ALA A 53 -21.60 31.26 42.08
CA ALA A 53 -20.17 31.03 42.01
C ALA A 53 -19.44 32.12 41.21
N ASP A 54 -18.21 32.42 41.63
CA ASP A 54 -17.37 33.42 40.98
C ASP A 54 -17.06 33.05 39.51
N PRO A 55 -16.99 34.04 38.59
CA PRO A 55 -16.75 33.77 37.17
C PRO A 55 -15.47 32.97 36.89
N GLU A 56 -14.41 33.17 37.67
CA GLU A 56 -13.15 32.42 37.55
C GLU A 56 -13.32 30.94 37.91
N GLU A 57 -14.04 30.66 39.00
CA GLU A 57 -14.29 29.29 39.44
C GLU A 57 -15.14 28.51 38.42
N VAL A 58 -16.14 29.19 37.84
CA VAL A 58 -16.98 28.63 36.77
C VAL A 58 -16.15 28.28 35.54
N ARG A 59 -15.24 29.16 35.10
CA ARG A 59 -14.36 28.92 33.94
C ARG A 59 -13.39 27.78 34.20
N ALA A 60 -12.72 27.76 35.35
CA ALA A 60 -11.78 26.70 35.71
C ALA A 60 -12.48 25.32 35.78
N THR A 61 -13.69 25.28 36.35
CA THR A 61 -14.49 24.06 36.43
C THR A 61 -14.97 23.60 35.05
N ALA A 62 -15.41 24.51 34.20
CA ALA A 62 -15.78 24.20 32.82
C ALA A 62 -14.60 23.62 32.04
N LEU A 63 -13.42 24.23 32.13
CA LEU A 63 -12.20 23.76 31.47
C LEU A 63 -11.80 22.35 31.95
N ARG A 64 -11.84 22.11 33.26
CA ARG A 64 -11.56 20.79 33.87
C ARG A 64 -12.53 19.72 33.36
N LEU A 65 -13.82 20.02 33.31
CA LEU A 65 -14.84 19.08 32.81
C LEU A 65 -14.65 18.76 31.33
N LEU A 66 -14.35 19.76 30.50
CA LEU A 66 -14.08 19.60 29.08
C LEU A 66 -12.81 18.76 28.84
N ARG A 67 -11.73 19.03 29.59
CA ARG A 67 -10.49 18.23 29.53
C ARG A 67 -10.73 16.78 29.97
N GLY A 68 -11.52 16.55 31.03
CA GLY A 68 -11.90 15.21 31.47
C GLY A 68 -12.63 14.39 30.39
N ARG A 69 -13.39 15.06 29.52
CA ARG A 69 -14.04 14.45 28.35
C ARG A 69 -13.15 14.38 27.10
N ARG A 70 -11.85 14.64 27.23
CA ARG A 70 -10.85 14.67 26.15
C ARG A 70 -11.11 15.74 25.08
N PHE A 71 -11.70 16.87 25.46
CA PHE A 71 -11.71 18.05 24.60
C PHE A 71 -10.38 18.79 24.73
N ARG A 72 -9.89 19.33 23.61
CA ARG A 72 -8.80 20.32 23.65
C ARG A 72 -9.43 21.65 23.96
N GLY A 73 -9.04 22.28 25.08
CA GLY A 73 -9.65 23.54 25.51
C GLY A 73 -8.68 24.45 26.25
N HIS A 74 -8.98 25.74 26.20
CA HIS A 74 -8.25 26.80 26.89
C HIS A 74 -9.19 27.98 27.19
N GLU A 75 -8.75 28.83 28.12
CA GLU A 75 -9.40 30.10 28.42
C GLU A 75 -8.98 31.18 27.42
N VAL A 76 -9.95 31.98 26.98
CA VAL A 76 -9.78 33.12 26.07
C VAL A 76 -10.62 34.26 26.60
N GLY A 77 -9.99 35.22 27.29
CA GLY A 77 -10.69 36.33 27.91
C GLY A 77 -11.69 35.84 28.97
N ASP A 78 -12.97 36.16 28.78
CA ASP A 78 -14.07 35.79 29.66
C ASP A 78 -14.74 34.44 29.30
N ALA A 79 -14.20 33.71 28.32
CA ALA A 79 -14.78 32.47 27.80
C ALA A 79 -13.83 31.27 27.85
N VAL A 80 -14.41 30.06 27.87
CA VAL A 80 -13.68 28.80 27.67
C VAL A 80 -14.00 28.27 26.28
N ALA A 81 -12.98 28.15 25.43
CA ALA A 81 -13.10 27.58 24.10
C ALA A 81 -12.58 26.14 24.09
N ALA A 82 -13.34 25.21 23.53
CA ALA A 82 -12.95 23.82 23.41
C ALA A 82 -13.46 23.14 22.14
N GLU A 83 -12.68 22.20 21.61
CA GLU A 83 -12.98 21.46 20.39
C GLU A 83 -12.64 19.97 20.53
N LYS A 84 -13.32 19.14 19.73
CA LYS A 84 -13.10 17.70 19.58
C LYS A 84 -13.69 17.24 18.24
N GLY A 85 -13.24 16.11 17.71
CA GLY A 85 -13.85 15.50 16.51
C GLY A 85 -12.91 15.28 15.33
N TYR A 86 -11.60 15.49 15.48
CA TYR A 86 -10.62 15.32 14.40
C TYR A 86 -10.40 13.86 13.94
N LEU A 87 -10.91 12.86 14.67
CA LEU A 87 -10.67 11.44 14.36
C LEU A 87 -11.18 11.04 12.98
N ARG A 88 -12.36 11.52 12.59
CA ARG A 88 -12.95 11.19 11.28
C ARG A 88 -12.09 11.71 10.13
N GLU A 89 -11.67 12.98 10.23
CA GLU A 89 -10.85 13.61 9.19
C GLU A 89 -9.42 13.05 9.20
N ALA A 90 -8.86 12.77 10.39
CA ALA A 90 -7.56 12.10 10.52
C ALA A 90 -7.58 10.71 9.88
N GLY A 91 -8.60 9.90 10.16
CA GLY A 91 -8.73 8.57 9.57
C GLY A 91 -8.88 8.62 8.05
N ASN A 92 -9.69 9.55 7.55
CA ASN A 92 -9.82 9.81 6.12
C ASN A 92 -8.46 10.15 5.48
N LEU A 93 -7.70 11.04 6.11
CA LEU A 93 -6.39 11.48 5.62
C LEU A 93 -5.36 10.35 5.62
N VAL A 94 -5.28 9.58 6.72
CA VAL A 94 -4.38 8.43 6.86
C VAL A 94 -4.66 7.39 5.78
N PHE A 95 -5.93 7.10 5.52
CA PHE A 95 -6.32 6.17 4.45
C PHE A 95 -5.78 6.60 3.08
N HIS A 96 -5.95 7.87 2.72
CA HIS A 96 -5.46 8.39 1.43
C HIS A 96 -3.94 8.38 1.35
N ILE A 97 -3.24 8.74 2.43
CA ILE A 97 -1.77 8.67 2.48
C ILE A 97 -1.30 7.23 2.31
N ALA A 98 -1.97 6.25 2.95
CA ALA A 98 -1.63 4.84 2.82
C ALA A 98 -1.77 4.35 1.37
N LEU A 99 -2.81 4.80 0.65
CA LEU A 99 -2.95 4.50 -0.78
C LEU A 99 -1.78 5.03 -1.60
N ILE A 100 -1.33 6.27 -1.34
CA ILE A 100 -0.16 6.83 -2.04
C ILE A 100 1.11 6.04 -1.74
N VAL A 101 1.37 5.75 -0.47
CA VAL A 101 2.56 4.99 -0.07
C VAL A 101 2.57 3.62 -0.75
N MET A 102 1.43 2.94 -0.79
CA MET A 102 1.29 1.66 -1.48
C MET A 102 1.57 1.78 -2.98
N LEU A 103 1.04 2.81 -3.65
CA LEU A 103 1.28 3.05 -5.07
C LEU A 103 2.75 3.38 -5.36
N ILE A 104 3.42 4.15 -4.49
CA ILE A 104 4.86 4.41 -4.58
C ILE A 104 5.63 3.10 -4.45
N ALA A 105 5.29 2.26 -3.46
CA ALA A 105 5.94 0.97 -3.26
C ALA A 105 5.81 0.06 -4.49
N PHE A 106 4.62 -0.02 -5.09
CA PHE A 106 4.42 -0.76 -6.34
C PHE A 106 5.22 -0.19 -7.50
N ALA A 107 5.19 1.14 -7.70
CA ALA A 107 5.94 1.81 -8.75
C ALA A 107 7.45 1.57 -8.60
N SER A 108 7.99 1.69 -7.38
CA SER A 108 9.38 1.37 -7.07
C SER A 108 9.67 -0.10 -7.34
N GLY A 109 8.81 -1.02 -6.91
CA GLY A 109 8.97 -2.46 -7.19
C GLY A 109 9.07 -2.77 -8.69
N GLN A 110 8.29 -2.09 -9.54
CA GLN A 110 8.40 -2.25 -11.00
C GLN A 110 9.73 -1.76 -11.57
N LEU A 111 10.37 -0.75 -10.96
CA LEU A 111 11.66 -0.24 -11.41
C LEU A 111 12.81 -1.22 -11.13
N PHE A 112 12.69 -2.06 -10.10
CA PHE A 112 13.67 -3.07 -9.71
C PHE A 112 13.27 -4.50 -10.09
N LYS A 113 12.13 -4.70 -10.77
CA LYS A 113 11.68 -6.02 -11.21
C LYS A 113 12.38 -6.40 -12.52
N SER A 114 12.70 -7.67 -12.67
CA SER A 114 12.97 -8.31 -13.97
C SER A 114 11.95 -9.42 -14.23
N GLU A 115 11.67 -9.68 -15.50
CA GLU A 115 10.91 -10.83 -15.97
C GLU A 115 11.48 -11.31 -17.30
N GLY A 116 11.51 -12.62 -17.50
CA GLY A 116 12.01 -13.22 -18.72
C GLY A 116 11.21 -14.46 -19.09
N GLY A 117 11.05 -14.68 -20.39
CA GLY A 117 10.43 -15.86 -20.96
C GLY A 117 11.45 -16.71 -21.73
N LYS A 118 11.36 -18.03 -21.57
CA LYS A 118 12.13 -19.00 -22.34
C LYS A 118 11.26 -20.22 -22.63
N LEU A 119 11.23 -20.67 -23.88
CA LEU A 119 10.73 -22.00 -24.23
C LEU A 119 11.81 -23.05 -23.99
N VAL A 120 11.48 -24.06 -23.19
CA VAL A 120 12.36 -25.19 -22.87
C VAL A 120 11.68 -26.47 -23.33
N VAL A 121 12.43 -27.33 -24.01
CA VAL A 121 11.96 -28.66 -24.44
C VAL A 121 12.41 -29.70 -23.42
N GLU A 122 11.63 -30.78 -23.26
CA GLU A 122 12.03 -31.90 -22.41
C GLU A 122 13.41 -32.44 -22.82
N GLY A 123 14.29 -32.63 -21.84
CA GLY A 123 15.69 -33.01 -22.01
C GLY A 123 16.66 -31.83 -22.11
N ASP A 124 16.18 -30.61 -22.37
CA ASP A 124 17.02 -29.42 -22.46
C ASP A 124 17.17 -28.71 -21.10
N GLY A 125 18.26 -27.93 -21.00
CA GLY A 125 18.60 -27.13 -19.85
C GLY A 125 18.37 -25.64 -20.04
N PHE A 126 18.15 -24.95 -18.92
CA PHE A 126 18.11 -23.51 -18.80
C PHE A 126 19.12 -23.06 -17.75
N SER A 127 19.75 -21.91 -17.99
CA SER A 127 20.55 -21.20 -16.99
C SER A 127 20.08 -19.77 -16.91
N ASN A 128 19.96 -19.23 -15.70
CA ASN A 128 19.48 -17.87 -15.44
C ASN A 128 20.52 -16.81 -15.83
N THR A 129 20.73 -16.66 -17.14
CA THR A 129 21.61 -15.68 -17.74
C THR A 129 20.87 -14.94 -18.84
N LEU A 130 21.23 -13.68 -19.07
CA LEU A 130 20.52 -12.80 -20.00
C LEU A 130 20.43 -13.38 -21.43
N THR A 131 21.47 -14.12 -21.87
CA THR A 131 21.55 -14.71 -23.21
C THR A 131 20.66 -15.93 -23.41
N GLN A 132 20.16 -16.54 -22.34
CA GLN A 132 19.30 -17.73 -22.41
C GLN A 132 17.82 -17.39 -22.56
N TYR A 133 17.40 -16.16 -22.24
CA TYR A 133 16.03 -15.70 -22.39
C TYR A 133 15.66 -15.37 -23.85
N ASP A 134 14.46 -15.74 -24.27
CA ASP A 134 13.92 -15.39 -25.60
C ASP A 134 13.33 -13.97 -25.61
N ASP A 135 12.72 -13.57 -24.49
CA ASP A 135 12.27 -12.21 -24.18
C ASP A 135 12.70 -11.91 -22.75
N PHE A 136 13.35 -10.76 -22.55
CA PHE A 136 13.72 -10.28 -21.22
C PHE A 136 13.31 -8.82 -21.10
N LYS A 137 12.59 -8.51 -20.02
CA LYS A 137 12.15 -7.17 -19.67
C LYS A 137 12.59 -6.87 -18.25
N SER A 138 13.13 -5.67 -18.05
CA SER A 138 13.51 -5.21 -16.72
C SER A 138 13.10 -3.77 -16.51
N GLY A 139 12.90 -3.42 -15.23
CA GLY A 139 12.75 -2.04 -14.82
C GLY A 139 14.06 -1.27 -15.05
N SER A 140 13.95 0.06 -15.15
CA SER A 140 15.09 0.92 -15.49
C SER A 140 16.17 0.99 -14.41
N LEU A 141 15.90 0.51 -13.19
CA LEU A 141 16.84 0.47 -12.08
C LEU A 141 17.33 -0.95 -11.76
N TYR A 142 16.95 -1.94 -12.57
CA TYR A 142 17.40 -3.31 -12.40
C TYR A 142 18.78 -3.52 -13.01
N ASP A 143 19.65 -4.22 -12.28
CA ASP A 143 20.96 -4.63 -12.76
C ASP A 143 20.90 -6.05 -13.32
N SER A 144 21.13 -6.22 -14.62
CA SER A 144 21.11 -7.54 -15.27
C SER A 144 22.20 -8.47 -14.78
N ASP A 145 23.29 -7.95 -14.21
CA ASP A 145 24.38 -8.76 -13.68
C ASP A 145 24.04 -9.35 -12.29
N SER A 146 22.94 -8.90 -11.68
CA SER A 146 22.44 -9.39 -10.39
C SER A 146 21.49 -10.59 -10.47
N LEU A 147 21.39 -11.23 -11.64
CA LEU A 147 20.57 -12.44 -11.80
C LEU A 147 21.04 -13.56 -10.87
N ALA A 148 20.08 -14.17 -10.14
CA ALA A 148 20.35 -15.30 -9.28
C ALA A 148 20.98 -16.44 -10.08
N PRO A 149 22.17 -16.95 -9.73
CA PRO A 149 22.86 -17.93 -10.54
C PRO A 149 22.24 -19.31 -10.33
N PHE A 150 21.17 -19.64 -11.07
CA PHE A 150 20.58 -20.98 -11.03
C PHE A 150 20.49 -21.59 -12.43
N SER A 151 20.42 -22.90 -12.48
CA SER A 151 20.14 -23.66 -13.69
C SER A 151 19.17 -24.79 -13.41
N PHE A 152 18.44 -25.22 -14.43
CA PHE A 152 17.61 -26.42 -14.34
C PHE A 152 17.59 -27.16 -15.67
N VAL A 153 17.36 -28.46 -15.62
CA VAL A 153 17.04 -29.32 -16.76
C VAL A 153 15.58 -29.73 -16.63
N LEU A 154 14.83 -29.66 -17.73
CA LEU A 154 13.46 -30.14 -17.78
C LEU A 154 13.48 -31.66 -18.03
N ASP A 155 13.25 -32.45 -16.98
CA ASP A 155 13.32 -33.91 -17.06
C ASP A 155 12.07 -34.49 -17.74
N ASP A 156 10.89 -33.98 -17.41
CA ASP A 156 9.59 -34.53 -17.82
C ASP A 156 8.49 -33.47 -17.66
N PHE A 157 7.59 -33.35 -18.64
CA PHE A 157 6.45 -32.43 -18.62
C PHE A 157 5.14 -33.19 -18.81
N VAL A 158 4.31 -33.21 -17.76
CA VAL A 158 3.02 -33.89 -17.77
C VAL A 158 1.89 -32.87 -17.97
N GLY A 159 1.40 -32.83 -19.22
CA GLY A 159 0.23 -32.07 -19.63
C GLY A 159 -0.99 -32.97 -19.87
N THR A 160 -2.03 -32.91 -19.02
CA THR A 160 -3.30 -33.62 -19.24
C THR A 160 -4.45 -32.67 -19.54
N TYR A 161 -5.40 -33.13 -20.34
CA TYR A 161 -6.56 -32.35 -20.76
C TYR A 161 -7.84 -33.15 -20.58
N GLU A 162 -8.94 -32.45 -20.34
CA GLU A 162 -10.26 -33.05 -20.28
C GLU A 162 -10.65 -33.67 -21.62
N LYS A 163 -11.03 -34.94 -21.60
CA LYS A 163 -11.28 -35.72 -22.82
C LYS A 163 -12.76 -35.70 -23.22
N SER A 164 -13.66 -35.33 -22.31
CA SER A 164 -15.11 -35.40 -22.54
C SER A 164 -15.92 -34.34 -21.80
N GLY A 165 -17.20 -34.20 -22.17
CA GLY A 165 -18.12 -33.28 -21.52
C GLY A 165 -17.92 -31.80 -21.93
N PRO A 166 -18.62 -30.87 -21.24
CA PRO A 166 -18.64 -29.45 -21.61
C PRO A 166 -17.27 -28.75 -21.55
N GLN A 167 -16.32 -29.30 -20.78
CA GLN A 167 -14.97 -28.75 -20.61
C GLN A 167 -13.93 -29.46 -21.49
N ARG A 168 -14.33 -30.19 -22.53
CA ARG A 168 -13.39 -30.93 -23.38
C ARG A 168 -12.30 -30.01 -23.95
N GLY A 169 -11.05 -30.43 -23.83
CA GLY A 169 -9.86 -29.67 -24.23
C GLY A 169 -9.35 -28.71 -23.17
N THR A 170 -10.03 -28.56 -22.03
CA THR A 170 -9.53 -27.75 -20.90
C THR A 170 -8.38 -28.48 -20.20
N PRO A 171 -7.27 -27.78 -19.88
CA PRO A 171 -6.14 -28.35 -19.14
C PRO A 171 -6.56 -28.85 -17.73
N ARG A 172 -6.00 -29.99 -17.30
CA ARG A 172 -6.25 -30.62 -15.99
C ARG A 172 -4.99 -30.72 -15.13
N THR A 173 -3.87 -31.11 -15.72
CA THR A 173 -2.58 -31.19 -15.04
C THR A 173 -1.51 -30.57 -15.92
N PHE A 174 -0.71 -29.68 -15.34
CA PHE A 174 0.46 -29.06 -15.93
C PHE A 174 1.56 -29.14 -14.89
N GLU A 175 2.42 -30.14 -15.03
CA GLU A 175 3.50 -30.43 -14.09
C GLU A 175 4.82 -30.53 -14.86
N ALA A 176 5.79 -29.69 -14.51
CA ALA A 176 7.15 -29.79 -15.02
C ALA A 176 8.05 -30.34 -13.92
N ARG A 177 8.70 -31.46 -14.17
CA ARG A 177 9.69 -32.06 -13.28
C ARG A 177 11.06 -31.59 -13.73
N VAL A 178 11.80 -31.01 -12.80
CA VAL A 178 13.08 -30.40 -13.10
C VAL A 178 14.14 -30.89 -12.13
N THR A 179 15.35 -31.02 -12.64
CA THR A 179 16.56 -31.13 -11.81
C THR A 179 17.25 -29.78 -11.87
N TYR A 180 17.42 -29.11 -10.73
CA TYR A 180 17.94 -27.75 -10.64
C TYR A 180 19.14 -27.66 -9.69
N ALA A 181 19.99 -26.67 -9.92
CA ALA A 181 21.16 -26.37 -9.10
C ALA A 181 21.23 -24.86 -8.78
N GLU A 182 21.67 -24.56 -7.56
CA GLU A 182 21.89 -23.19 -7.06
C GLU A 182 23.39 -22.88 -7.09
N GLY A 183 23.79 -21.94 -7.93
CA GLY A 183 25.18 -21.59 -8.21
C GLY A 183 25.82 -22.50 -9.27
N ALA A 184 27.01 -22.10 -9.75
CA ALA A 184 27.76 -22.87 -10.76
C ALA A 184 28.23 -24.25 -10.25
N GLU A 185 28.36 -24.43 -8.93
CA GLU A 185 28.80 -25.67 -8.27
C GLU A 185 27.71 -26.22 -7.33
N GLY A 186 26.46 -25.81 -7.54
CA GLY A 186 25.33 -26.25 -6.71
C GLY A 186 25.11 -27.76 -6.77
N THR A 187 24.71 -28.35 -5.65
CA THR A 187 24.23 -29.74 -5.65
C THR A 187 22.89 -29.82 -6.37
N GLU A 188 22.77 -30.76 -7.30
CA GLU A 188 21.52 -31.02 -8.01
C GLU A 188 20.40 -31.45 -7.06
N ARG A 189 19.23 -30.84 -7.24
CA ARG A 189 18.00 -31.14 -6.49
C ARG A 189 16.86 -31.36 -7.46
N LYS A 190 15.91 -32.21 -7.09
CA LYS A 190 14.67 -32.38 -7.85
C LYS A 190 13.62 -31.40 -7.38
N GLY A 191 12.93 -30.78 -8.34
CA GLY A 191 11.82 -29.87 -8.13
C GLY A 191 10.64 -30.24 -9.02
N VAL A 192 9.45 -29.81 -8.62
CA VAL A 192 8.23 -29.96 -9.41
C VAL A 192 7.56 -28.60 -9.48
N ILE A 193 7.39 -28.08 -10.69
CA ILE A 193 6.71 -26.82 -10.97
C ILE A 193 5.29 -27.15 -11.42
N LYS A 194 4.29 -26.54 -10.77
CA LYS A 194 2.88 -26.65 -11.16
C LYS A 194 2.22 -25.29 -11.22
N VAL A 195 1.00 -25.27 -11.75
CA VAL A 195 0.14 -24.08 -11.71
C VAL A 195 -0.07 -23.65 -10.24
N ASN A 196 0.32 -22.42 -9.91
CA ASN A 196 0.33 -21.84 -8.55
C ASN A 196 1.30 -22.50 -7.55
N GLU A 197 2.16 -23.43 -7.96
CA GLU A 197 3.25 -23.99 -7.17
C GLU A 197 4.58 -23.79 -7.94
N PRO A 198 5.13 -22.55 -7.95
CA PRO A 198 6.38 -22.28 -8.65
C PRO A 198 7.58 -22.89 -7.90
N LEU A 199 8.65 -23.17 -8.64
CA LEU A 199 9.96 -23.39 -8.03
C LEU A 199 10.51 -22.03 -7.60
N VAL A 200 10.92 -21.91 -6.33
CA VAL A 200 11.50 -20.69 -5.79
C VAL A 200 12.99 -20.94 -5.55
N VAL A 201 13.84 -20.13 -6.17
CA VAL A 201 15.30 -20.22 -6.03
C VAL A 201 15.84 -18.85 -5.66
N ASP A 202 16.51 -18.73 -4.51
CA ASP A 202 17.09 -17.47 -4.02
C ASP A 202 16.09 -16.28 -4.01
N GLY A 203 14.82 -16.57 -3.72
CA GLY A 203 13.75 -15.56 -3.70
C GLY A 203 13.24 -15.12 -5.08
N THR A 204 13.67 -15.80 -6.15
CA THR A 204 13.15 -15.68 -7.52
C THR A 204 12.13 -16.77 -7.85
#